data_AF-A0A3R7NYF3-F1
#
_entry.id   AF-A0A3R7NYF3-F1
#
_cell.length_a   1.000
_cell.length_b   1.000
_cell.length_c   1.000
_cell.angle_alpha   90.00
_cell.angle_beta   90.00
_cell.angle_gamma   90.00
#
_symmetry.space_group_name_H-M   'P 1'
#
loop_
_entity.id
_entity.type
_entity.pdbx_description
1 polymer ?
#
loop_
_entity_poly.entity_id
_entity_poly.type
_entity_poly.pdbx_seq_one_letter_code
_entity_poly.pdbx_strand_id
1 'polypeptide(L)'
;MDELNVEVLGPHGAYYKATVMDMIGDEVLVRYEGDWCQETRVAMTGVRLPPPGGPSPVEYPEGTEVEIYDRLMNAPYSAYWKATIKMSKGDFHVVEFTGLQLTSGENIFPSEKIRLRNPNPPITPKTFYKVEVEVPEDIRD
;
A
#
# COMPACT_ATOMS: atom_id res chain seq x y z
N MET A 1 11.98 3.33 17.28
CA MET A 1 11.74 2.00 16.69
C MET A 1 11.38 2.27 15.25
N ASP A 2 12.13 1.74 14.28
CA ASP A 2 11.76 1.93 12.89
C ASP A 2 10.40 1.29 12.65
N GLU A 3 9.43 2.08 12.22
CA GLU A 3 8.07 1.61 11.97
C GLU A 3 8.07 0.67 10.77
N LEU A 4 7.53 -0.53 10.98
CA LEU A 4 7.47 -1.57 9.95
C LEU A 4 6.27 -1.32 9.03
N ASN A 5 6.48 -0.43 8.06
CA ASN A 5 5.48 -0.01 7.09
C ASN A 5 5.15 -1.14 6.10
N VAL A 6 3.86 -1.36 5.87
CA VAL A 6 3.30 -2.35 4.96
C VAL A 6 2.10 -1.79 4.20
N GLU A 7 1.70 -2.51 3.16
CA GLU A 7 0.52 -2.24 2.35
C GLU A 7 -0.45 -3.41 2.43
N VAL A 8 -1.68 -3.15 2.85
CA VAL A 8 -2.70 -4.16 3.13
C VAL A 8 -3.78 -4.13 2.05
N LEU A 9 -4.02 -5.27 1.43
CA LEU A 9 -5.07 -5.47 0.44
C LEU A 9 -6.45 -5.29 1.09
N GLY A 10 -7.21 -4.32 0.60
CA GLY A 10 -8.58 -4.08 1.01
C GLY A 10 -9.58 -4.31 -0.12
N PRO A 11 -10.81 -3.79 0.04
CA PRO A 11 -11.88 -3.94 -0.93
C PRO A 11 -11.49 -3.43 -2.33
N HIS A 12 -12.08 -4.01 -3.36
CA HIS A 12 -11.87 -3.63 -4.77
C HIS A 12 -10.41 -3.70 -5.25
N GLY A 13 -9.54 -4.41 -4.53
CA GLY A 13 -8.15 -4.62 -4.92
C GLY A 13 -7.19 -3.47 -4.60
N ALA A 14 -7.64 -2.49 -3.81
CA ALA A 14 -6.83 -1.37 -3.37
C ALA A 14 -5.91 -1.76 -2.21
N TYR A 15 -4.74 -1.14 -2.12
CA TYR A 15 -3.80 -1.36 -1.01
C TYR A 15 -3.72 -0.13 -0.09
N TYR A 16 -4.00 -0.33 1.20
CA TYR A 16 -3.96 0.70 2.23
C TYR A 16 -2.62 0.67 2.96
N LYS A 17 -2.09 1.85 3.28
CA LYS A 17 -0.88 1.96 4.10
C LYS A 17 -1.19 1.61 5.55
N ALA A 18 -0.32 0.83 6.17
CA ALA A 18 -0.40 0.45 7.56
C ALA A 18 0.99 0.17 8.16
N THR A 19 1.06 0.10 9.47
CA THR A 19 2.25 -0.28 10.23
C THR A 19 1.99 -1.60 10.96
N VAL A 20 2.93 -2.53 10.90
CA VAL A 20 2.86 -3.79 11.65
C VAL A 20 3.11 -3.52 13.14
N MET A 21 2.16 -3.93 13.98
CA MET A 21 2.21 -3.81 15.43
C MET A 21 2.67 -5.11 16.09
N ASP A 22 2.21 -6.26 15.58
CA ASP A 22 2.61 -7.58 16.09
C ASP A 22 2.46 -8.65 14.99
N MET A 23 3.09 -9.81 15.20
CA MET A 23 2.98 -10.99 14.37
C MET A 23 2.41 -12.15 15.18
N ILE A 24 1.35 -12.79 14.65
CA ILE A 24 0.61 -13.82 15.35
C ILE A 24 0.39 -15.00 14.38
N GLY A 25 1.30 -15.96 14.38
CA GLY A 25 1.27 -17.08 13.43
C GLY A 25 1.43 -16.59 11.99
N ASP A 26 0.43 -16.88 11.14
CA ASP A 26 0.38 -16.47 9.72
C ASP A 26 -0.40 -15.15 9.49
N GLU A 27 -0.68 -14.42 10.56
CA GLU A 27 -1.33 -13.12 10.54
C GLU A 27 -0.44 -12.03 11.13
N VAL A 28 -0.73 -10.79 10.73
CA VAL A 28 -0.11 -9.60 11.31
C VAL A 28 -1.19 -8.69 11.89
N LEU A 29 -0.93 -8.15 13.08
CA LEU A 29 -1.71 -7.06 13.64
C LEU A 29 -1.19 -5.76 13.03
N VAL A 30 -2.06 -5.00 12.39
CA VAL A 30 -1.69 -3.76 11.72
C VAL A 30 -2.50 -2.58 12.23
N ARG A 31 -1.88 -1.40 12.21
CA ARG A 31 -2.52 -0.10 12.42
C ARG A 31 -2.49 0.68 11.12
N TYR A 32 -3.65 1.10 10.62
CA TYR A 32 -3.74 1.83 9.36
C TYR A 32 -3.30 3.29 9.51
N GLU A 33 -2.71 3.85 8.46
CA GLU A 33 -2.34 5.26 8.41
C GLU A 33 -3.56 6.15 8.68
N GLY A 34 -3.42 7.14 9.57
CA GLY A 34 -4.50 8.06 9.93
C GLY A 34 -5.56 7.50 10.88
N ASP A 35 -5.36 6.29 11.42
CA ASP A 35 -6.20 5.68 12.46
C ASP A 35 -7.70 5.66 12.12
N TRP A 36 -8.04 5.57 10.83
CA TRP A 36 -9.43 5.55 10.35
C TRP A 36 -10.15 4.24 10.70
N CYS A 37 -9.40 3.21 11.12
CA CYS A 37 -9.91 1.95 11.62
C CYS A 37 -9.09 1.50 12.84
N GLN A 38 -9.72 0.69 13.69
CA GLN A 38 -9.03 0.04 14.80
C GLN A 38 -7.96 -0.94 14.29
N GLU A 39 -7.02 -1.27 15.17
CA GLU A 39 -6.02 -2.29 14.89
C GLU A 39 -6.69 -3.59 14.46
N THR A 40 -6.25 -4.12 13.32
CA THR A 40 -6.93 -5.23 12.67
C THR A 40 -5.93 -6.35 12.42
N ARG A 41 -6.35 -7.59 12.66
CA ARG A 41 -5.58 -8.78 12.26
C ARG A 41 -5.86 -9.09 10.79
N VAL A 42 -4.81 -9.22 10.02
CA VAL A 42 -4.89 -9.52 8.58
C VAL A 42 -3.95 -10.67 8.22
N ALA A 43 -4.40 -11.51 7.28
CA ALA A 43 -3.59 -12.61 6.77
C ALA A 43 -2.38 -12.06 6.00
N MET A 44 -1.21 -12.66 6.21
CA MET A 44 0.04 -12.27 5.53
C MET A 44 -0.07 -12.29 4.00
N THR A 45 -0.93 -13.15 3.44
CA THR A 45 -1.22 -13.23 2.00
C THR A 45 -1.84 -11.96 1.42
N GLY A 46 -2.48 -11.15 2.26
CA GLY A 46 -3.06 -9.85 1.89
C GLY A 46 -2.13 -8.66 2.17
N VAL A 47 -0.92 -8.88 2.68
CA VAL A 47 -0.01 -7.81 3.10
C VAL A 47 1.25 -7.86 2.26
N ARG A 48 1.76 -6.73 1.78
CA ARG A 48 3.03 -6.63 1.05
C ARG A 48 3.88 -5.49 1.60
N LEU A 49 5.19 -5.54 1.33
CA LEU A 49 6.08 -4.42 1.63
C LEU A 49 5.84 -3.24 0.67
N PRO A 50 6.02 -1.99 1.11
CA PRO A 50 6.00 -0.83 0.22
C PRO A 50 7.11 -0.97 -0.84
N PRO A 51 6.94 -0.39 -2.05
CA PRO A 51 7.94 -0.49 -3.10
C PRO A 51 9.27 0.10 -2.62
N PRO A 52 10.42 -0.42 -3.10
CA PRO A 52 11.71 0.14 -2.78
C PRO A 52 11.74 1.62 -3.17
N GLY A 53 12.23 2.47 -2.26
CA GLY A 53 12.38 3.90 -2.53
C GLY A 53 13.24 4.12 -3.77
N GLY A 54 12.75 4.95 -4.69
CA GLY A 54 13.43 5.25 -5.94
C GLY A 54 12.81 6.47 -6.60
N PRO A 55 13.53 7.14 -7.51
CA PRO A 55 12.97 8.26 -8.25
C PRO A 55 11.76 7.78 -9.06
N SER A 56 10.66 8.54 -8.98
CA SER A 56 9.56 8.34 -9.91
C SER A 56 10.08 8.50 -11.35
N PRO A 57 9.60 7.67 -12.30
CA PRO A 57 9.93 7.87 -13.71
C PRO A 57 9.61 9.30 -14.15
N VAL A 58 10.47 9.86 -15.01
CA VAL A 58 10.22 11.17 -15.62
C VAL A 58 8.99 11.12 -16.53
N GLU A 59 8.76 9.97 -17.16
CA GLU A 59 7.61 9.75 -18.05
C GLU A 59 7.00 8.37 -17.81
N TYR A 60 5.69 8.29 -18.03
CA TYR A 60 4.94 7.05 -18.02
C TYR A 60 4.44 6.75 -19.44
N PRO A 61 5.06 5.82 -20.17
CA PRO A 61 4.59 5.39 -21.49
C PRO A 61 3.17 4.81 -21.45
N GLU A 62 2.45 4.90 -22.56
CA GLU A 62 1.16 4.21 -22.71
C GLU A 62 1.32 2.70 -22.48
N GLY A 63 0.37 2.10 -21.76
CA GLY A 63 0.39 0.69 -21.38
C GLY A 63 1.17 0.39 -20.09
N THR A 64 1.85 1.36 -19.48
CA THR A 64 2.57 1.14 -18.22
C THR A 64 1.60 0.83 -17.08
N GLU A 65 1.90 -0.25 -16.32
CA GLU A 65 1.17 -0.58 -15.09
C GLU A 65 1.62 0.33 -13.94
N VAL A 66 0.66 1.03 -13.35
CA VAL A 66 0.88 2.01 -12.29
C VAL A 66 -0.09 1.79 -11.13
N GLU A 67 0.19 2.44 -10.02
CA GLU A 67 -0.73 2.54 -8.89
C GLU A 67 -1.01 4.01 -8.58
N ILE A 68 -2.30 4.34 -8.46
CA ILE A 68 -2.78 5.70 -8.14
C ILE A 68 -3.06 5.78 -6.65
N TYR A 69 -2.49 6.76 -5.96
CA TYR A 69 -2.78 7.05 -4.56
C TYR A 69 -3.87 8.11 -4.45
N ASP A 70 -5.10 7.67 -4.20
CA ASP A 70 -6.23 8.57 -4.01
C ASP A 70 -7.37 7.89 -3.23
N ARG A 71 -8.35 8.69 -2.83
CA ARG A 71 -9.58 8.22 -2.20
C ARG A 71 -10.67 8.05 -3.25
N LEU A 72 -10.65 6.90 -3.92
CA LEU A 72 -11.63 6.53 -4.95
C LEU A 72 -12.72 5.61 -4.38
N MET A 73 -13.79 5.40 -5.15
CA MET A 73 -14.81 4.37 -4.87
C MET A 73 -15.41 4.43 -3.45
N ASN A 74 -15.59 5.64 -2.90
CA ASN A 74 -16.06 5.86 -1.52
C ASN A 74 -15.19 5.15 -0.45
N ALA A 75 -13.91 4.88 -0.74
CA ALA A 75 -12.99 4.31 0.22
C ALA A 75 -12.93 5.17 1.50
N PRO A 76 -12.74 4.56 2.67
CA PRO A 76 -12.67 5.30 3.94
C PRO A 76 -11.45 6.22 4.00
N TYR A 77 -10.38 5.87 3.29
CA TYR A 77 -9.11 6.60 3.25
C TYR A 77 -8.43 6.45 1.88
N SER A 78 -7.37 7.21 1.64
CA SER A 78 -6.56 7.09 0.42
C SER A 78 -5.86 5.73 0.37
N ALA A 79 -5.84 5.13 -0.81
CA ALA A 79 -5.25 3.83 -1.07
C ALA A 79 -4.56 3.79 -2.43
N TYR A 80 -3.75 2.76 -2.66
CA TYR A 80 -3.12 2.50 -3.95
C TYR A 80 -4.02 1.63 -4.83
N TRP A 81 -4.44 2.19 -5.96
CA TRP A 81 -5.35 1.57 -6.92
C TRP A 81 -4.60 1.18 -8.18
N LYS A 82 -4.72 -0.07 -8.62
CA LYS A 82 -4.07 -0.57 -9.84
C LYS A 82 -4.70 0.03 -11.09
N ALA A 83 -3.86 0.57 -11.96
CA ALA A 83 -4.30 1.15 -13.22
C ALA A 83 -3.24 0.97 -14.32
N THR A 84 -3.65 1.23 -15.56
CA THR A 84 -2.80 1.25 -16.74
C THR A 84 -2.84 2.65 -17.37
N ILE A 85 -1.69 3.19 -17.75
CA ILE A 85 -1.60 4.47 -18.43
C ILE A 85 -2.20 4.36 -19.83
N LYS A 86 -3.12 5.26 -20.17
CA LYS A 86 -3.69 5.39 -21.52
C LYS A 86 -3.11 6.57 -22.28
N MET A 87 -2.82 7.67 -21.59
CA MET A 87 -2.24 8.85 -22.20
C MET A 87 -1.50 9.65 -21.14
N SER A 88 -0.37 10.23 -21.52
CA SER A 88 0.39 11.17 -20.69
C SER A 88 0.51 12.49 -21.44
N LYS A 89 0.22 13.61 -20.78
CA LYS A 89 0.36 14.96 -21.34
C LYS A 89 0.87 15.92 -20.27
N GLY A 90 2.16 16.25 -20.35
CA GLY A 90 2.83 16.99 -19.27
C GLY A 90 2.76 16.20 -17.97
N ASP A 91 2.39 16.88 -16.88
CA ASP A 91 2.29 16.27 -15.54
C ASP A 91 0.93 15.59 -15.27
N PHE A 92 0.10 15.39 -16.30
CA PHE A 92 -1.21 14.75 -16.17
C PHE A 92 -1.28 13.46 -16.98
N HIS A 93 -1.87 12.42 -16.36
CA HIS A 93 -1.98 11.09 -16.94
C HIS A 93 -3.42 10.62 -16.91
N VAL A 94 -3.91 10.19 -18.06
CA VAL A 94 -5.18 9.48 -18.22
C VAL A 94 -4.93 8.01 -17.96
N VAL A 95 -5.70 7.40 -17.07
CA VAL A 95 -5.53 6.01 -16.66
C VAL A 95 -6.79 5.18 -16.86
N GLU A 96 -6.64 3.87 -16.87
CA GLU A 96 -7.72 2.89 -16.83
C GLU A 96 -7.50 1.96 -15.64
N PHE A 97 -8.48 1.87 -14.74
CA PHE A 97 -8.36 1.03 -13.55
C PHE A 97 -8.59 -0.44 -13.87
N THR A 98 -7.81 -1.33 -13.26
CA THR A 98 -7.96 -2.76 -13.46
C THR A 98 -9.24 -3.26 -12.80
N GLY A 99 -10.18 -3.79 -13.59
CA GLY A 99 -11.41 -4.39 -13.08
C GLY A 99 -12.46 -3.39 -12.58
N LEU A 100 -12.31 -2.10 -12.92
CA LEU A 100 -13.22 -1.03 -12.53
C LEU A 100 -13.54 -0.12 -13.71
N GLN A 101 -14.78 0.35 -13.80
CA GLN A 101 -15.17 1.45 -14.68
C GLN A 101 -15.57 2.64 -13.82
N LEU A 102 -14.79 3.72 -13.90
CA LEU A 102 -15.13 4.99 -13.29
C LEU A 102 -16.12 5.78 -14.14
N THR A 103 -16.78 6.76 -13.51
CA THR A 103 -17.62 7.71 -14.26
C THR A 103 -16.73 8.64 -15.08
N SER A 104 -17.28 9.19 -16.17
CA SER A 104 -16.52 10.01 -17.12
C SER A 104 -15.82 11.18 -16.44
N GLY A 105 -14.49 11.27 -16.57
CA GLY A 105 -13.68 12.38 -16.07
C GLY A 105 -12.90 12.12 -14.78
N GLU A 106 -13.18 11.02 -14.07
CA GLU A 106 -12.47 10.66 -12.82
C GLU A 106 -11.16 9.88 -13.04
N ASN A 107 -10.65 9.87 -14.27
CA ASN A 107 -9.51 9.05 -14.67
C ASN A 107 -8.26 9.84 -15.07
N ILE A 108 -8.19 11.12 -14.71
CA ILE A 108 -7.04 12.00 -14.99
C ILE A 108 -6.37 12.35 -13.65
N PHE A 109 -5.10 11.98 -13.51
CA PHE A 109 -4.34 12.19 -12.28
C PHE A 109 -3.02 12.93 -12.53
N PRO A 110 -2.60 13.81 -11.61
CA PRO A 110 -1.28 14.43 -11.66
C PRO A 110 -0.18 13.40 -11.33
N SER A 111 1.04 13.59 -11.85
CA SER A 111 2.17 12.66 -11.67
C SER A 111 2.50 12.38 -10.19
N GLU A 112 2.25 13.33 -9.28
CA GLU A 112 2.47 13.20 -7.83
C GLU A 112 1.62 12.11 -7.17
N LYS A 113 0.47 11.76 -7.76
CA LYS A 113 -0.42 10.71 -7.27
C LYS A 113 -0.10 9.34 -7.87
N ILE A 114 0.85 9.27 -8.79
CA ILE A 114 1.15 8.05 -9.56
C ILE A 114 2.49 7.50 -9.13
N ARG A 115 2.54 6.19 -8.94
CA ARG A 115 3.79 5.44 -8.84
C ARG A 115 3.77 4.23 -9.75
N LEU A 116 4.94 3.69 -10.06
CA LEU A 116 5.03 2.37 -10.68
C LEU A 116 4.36 1.31 -9.81
N ARG A 117 3.80 0.29 -10.47
CA ARG A 117 3.23 -0.85 -9.78
C ARG A 117 4.23 -1.45 -8.79
N ASN A 118 3.82 -1.62 -7.54
CA ASN A 118 4.65 -2.25 -6.51
C ASN A 118 4.90 -3.74 -6.85
N PRO A 119 6.16 -4.16 -7.06
CA PRO A 119 6.51 -5.53 -7.46
C PRO A 119 6.57 -6.51 -6.29
N ASN A 120 6.50 -6.04 -5.04
CA ASN A 120 6.69 -6.89 -3.87
C ASN A 120 5.58 -7.96 -3.78
N PRO A 121 5.95 -9.23 -3.55
CA PRO A 121 4.98 -10.28 -3.27
C PRO A 121 4.38 -10.08 -1.86
N PRO A 122 3.32 -10.83 -1.54
CA PRO A 122 2.83 -10.90 -0.16
C PRO A 122 3.93 -11.31 0.82
N ILE A 123 3.85 -10.80 2.04
CA ILE A 123 4.75 -11.18 3.13
C ILE A 123 4.50 -12.64 3.55
N THR A 124 5.46 -13.20 4.24
CA THR A 124 5.42 -14.56 4.76
C THR A 124 5.90 -14.57 6.21
N PRO A 125 5.72 -15.68 6.96
CA PRO A 125 6.26 -15.79 8.32
C PRO A 125 7.79 -15.64 8.40
N LYS A 126 8.50 -15.66 7.27
CA LYS A 126 9.95 -15.46 7.17
C LYS A 126 10.34 -14.03 6.80
N THR A 127 9.38 -13.14 6.54
CA THR A 127 9.66 -11.76 6.15
C THR A 127 10.16 -10.92 7.31
N PHE A 128 9.69 -11.21 8.53
CA PHE A 128 10.04 -10.47 9.74
C PHE A 128 10.43 -11.46 10.85
N TYR A 129 11.23 -11.00 11.80
CA TYR A 129 11.70 -11.80 12.93
C TYR A 129 11.33 -11.08 14.23
N LYS A 130 10.53 -11.74 15.08
CA LYS A 130 10.26 -11.29 16.45
C LYS A 130 11.28 -11.92 17.38
N VAL A 131 11.95 -11.12 18.18
CA VAL A 131 12.86 -11.57 19.24
C VAL A 131 12.33 -11.03 20.55
N GLU A 132 12.02 -11.93 21.48
CA GLU A 132 11.62 -11.57 22.84
C GLU A 132 12.85 -11.69 23.74
N VAL A 133 13.20 -10.61 24.43
CA VAL A 133 14.33 -10.55 25.35
C VAL A 133 13.76 -10.32 26.74
N GLU A 134 14.00 -11.25 27.65
CA GLU A 134 13.61 -11.09 29.05
C GLU A 134 14.39 -9.95 29.68
N VAL A 135 13.67 -8.97 30.25
CA VAL A 135 14.27 -7.88 31.01
C VAL A 135 14.45 -8.35 32.46
N PRO A 136 15.69 -8.40 32.98
CA PRO A 136 15.97 -8.73 34.38
C PRO A 136 15.19 -7.85 35.36
N GLU A 137 14.79 -8.41 36.49
CA GLU A 137 13.93 -7.72 37.47
C GLU A 137 14.59 -6.48 38.09
N ASP A 138 15.92 -6.49 38.21
CA ASP A 138 16.73 -5.43 38.82
C ASP A 138 16.82 -4.14 37.98
N ILE A 139 16.43 -4.19 36.71
CA ILE A 139 16.45 -3.05 35.77
C ILE A 139 15.09 -2.80 35.12
N ARG A 140 14.02 -3.37 35.67
CA ARG A 140 12.67 -3.25 35.12
C ARG A 140 12.01 -1.89 35.44
N ASP A 141 12.54 -1.14 36.41
CA ASP A 141 12.07 0.18 36.84
C ASP A 141 12.91 1.34 36.27
#